data_AF-A0A4W6F265-F1
#
_entry.id   AF-A0A4W6F265-F1
#
_cell.length_a   1.000
_cell.length_b   1.000
_cell.length_c   1.000
_cell.angle_alpha   90.00
_cell.angle_beta   90.00
_cell.angle_gamma   90.00
#
_symmetry.space_group_name_H-M   'P 1'
#
loop_
_entity.id
_entity.type
_entity.pdbx_description
1 polymer ?
#
loop_
_entity_poly.entity_id
_entity_poly.type
_entity_poly.pdbx_seq_one_letter_code
_entity_poly.pdbx_strand_id
1 'polypeptide(L)'
;MAEYSSLLSDLSENITNEDLEQLKSACKEDIPEDQSNNITSSKEWFSYLEKNDKLAQDNLSYIEHIFEISRRPDLLTRVIEYRTTVLKISEDDEIDTKLTRIPSAKKYKGNTHTVNSVSRACRLGI
;
A
#
# COMPACT_ATOMS: atom_id res chain seq x y z
N MET A 1 8.40 -19.16 3.29
CA MET A 1 8.44 -19.34 4.76
C MET A 1 9.42 -18.39 5.44
N ALA A 2 10.70 -18.31 5.04
CA ALA A 2 11.66 -17.40 5.68
C ALA A 2 11.29 -15.91 5.52
N GLU A 3 10.82 -15.51 4.35
CA GLU A 3 10.45 -14.11 4.05
C GLU A 3 9.38 -13.56 5.01
N TYR A 4 8.35 -14.37 5.32
CA TYR A 4 7.30 -13.99 6.27
C TYR A 4 7.83 -13.86 7.70
N SER A 5 8.65 -14.80 8.17
CA SER A 5 9.25 -14.68 9.51
C SER A 5 10.20 -13.48 9.61
N SER A 6 10.91 -13.16 8.52
CA SER A 6 11.77 -11.98 8.46
C SER A 6 10.95 -10.70 8.53
N LEU A 7 9.83 -10.61 7.80
CA LEU A 7 8.89 -9.49 7.90
C LEU A 7 8.37 -9.32 9.32
N LEU A 8 7.89 -10.38 9.96
CA LEU A 8 7.39 -10.29 11.34
C LEU A 8 8.48 -9.86 12.31
N SER A 9 9.70 -10.36 12.14
CA SER A 9 10.82 -9.96 12.99
C SER A 9 11.16 -8.48 12.80
N ASP A 10 11.24 -8.02 11.56
CA ASP A 10 11.51 -6.63 11.21
C ASP A 10 10.40 -5.67 11.70
N LEU A 11 9.13 -6.03 11.54
CA LEU A 11 8.01 -5.30 12.12
C LEU A 11 8.10 -5.27 13.65
N SER A 12 8.39 -6.42 14.29
CA SER A 12 8.49 -6.51 15.75
C SER A 12 9.60 -5.63 16.33
N GLU A 13 10.70 -5.44 15.61
CA GLU A 13 11.81 -4.56 15.99
C GLU A 13 11.47 -3.07 15.84
N ASN A 14 10.49 -2.75 14.98
CA ASN A 14 10.06 -1.38 14.72
C ASN A 14 8.80 -0.98 15.51
N ILE A 15 8.20 -1.92 16.25
CA ILE A 15 7.08 -1.68 17.16
C ILE A 15 7.66 -1.41 18.55
N THR A 16 7.45 -0.19 19.05
CA THR A 16 7.79 0.17 20.43
C THR A 16 6.72 -0.32 21.41
N ASN A 17 6.97 -0.21 22.72
CA ASN A 17 5.98 -0.56 23.73
C ASN A 17 4.71 0.32 23.63
N GLU A 18 4.87 1.60 23.29
CA GLU A 18 3.75 2.53 23.06
C GLU A 18 2.92 2.13 21.83
N ASP A 19 3.59 1.73 20.74
CA ASP A 19 2.89 1.19 19.57
C ASP A 19 2.15 -0.11 19.93
N LEU A 20 2.77 -0.99 20.71
CA LEU A 20 2.15 -2.24 21.15
C LEU A 20 0.86 -1.99 21.94
N GLU A 21 0.83 -0.99 22.82
CA GLU A 21 -0.39 -0.59 23.53
C GLU A 21 -1.48 -0.06 22.59
N GLN A 22 -1.10 0.66 21.54
CA GLN A 22 -2.04 1.11 20.50
C GLN A 22 -2.60 -0.06 19.70
N LEU A 23 -1.76 -1.01 19.30
CA LEU A 23 -2.18 -2.23 18.60
C LEU A 23 -3.14 -3.06 19.45
N LYS A 24 -2.83 -3.21 20.74
CA LYS A 24 -3.72 -3.86 21.72
C LYS A 24 -5.05 -3.13 21.85
N SER A 25 -5.03 -1.81 21.87
CA SER A 25 -6.24 -0.98 21.97
C SER A 25 -7.10 -1.06 20.72
N ALA A 26 -6.49 -1.12 19.53
CA ALA A 26 -7.19 -1.33 18.26
C ALA A 26 -7.85 -2.72 18.19
N CYS A 27 -7.24 -3.73 18.81
CA CYS A 27 -7.79 -5.08 18.89
C CYS A 27 -8.75 -5.33 20.07
N LYS A 28 -9.07 -4.34 20.92
CA LYS A 28 -9.88 -4.58 22.14
C LYS A 28 -11.28 -5.15 21.89
N GLU A 29 -11.85 -4.89 20.71
CA GLU A 29 -13.16 -5.42 20.34
C GLU A 29 -13.12 -6.87 19.83
N ASP A 30 -11.98 -7.27 19.24
CA ASP A 30 -11.77 -8.62 18.67
C ASP A 30 -11.03 -9.57 19.62
N ILE A 31 -10.15 -9.04 20.47
CA ILE A 31 -9.29 -9.79 21.39
C ILE A 31 -9.69 -9.41 22.83
N PRO A 32 -10.11 -10.38 23.65
CA PRO A 32 -10.48 -10.12 25.04
C PRO A 32 -9.29 -9.58 25.84
N GLU A 33 -9.57 -8.70 26.81
CA GLU A 33 -8.53 -8.06 27.64
C GLU A 33 -7.60 -9.06 28.32
N ASP A 34 -8.10 -10.22 28.75
CA ASP A 34 -7.29 -11.29 29.34
C ASP A 34 -6.13 -11.73 28.43
N GLN A 35 -6.37 -11.84 27.12
CA GLN A 35 -5.36 -12.25 26.15
C GLN A 35 -4.44 -11.08 25.78
N SER A 36 -5.01 -9.89 25.62
CA SER A 36 -4.26 -8.66 25.35
C SER A 36 -3.28 -8.31 26.48
N ASN A 37 -3.66 -8.61 27.73
CA ASN A 37 -2.82 -8.36 28.90
C ASN A 37 -1.71 -9.41 29.07
N ASN A 38 -1.93 -10.63 28.57
CA ASN A 38 -0.91 -11.68 28.55
C ASN A 38 0.25 -11.35 27.61
N ILE A 39 -0.06 -10.70 26.48
CA ILE A 39 0.91 -10.31 25.47
C ILE A 39 1.81 -9.20 26.01
N THR A 40 3.06 -9.47 26.33
CA THR A 40 3.99 -8.44 26.85
C THR A 40 5.01 -7.96 25.81
N SER A 41 5.07 -8.64 24.66
CA SER A 41 6.02 -8.36 23.59
C SER A 41 5.34 -8.35 22.22
N SER A 42 5.85 -7.53 21.30
CA SER A 42 5.40 -7.47 19.90
C SER A 42 5.44 -8.85 19.23
N LYS A 43 6.45 -9.67 19.54
CA LYS A 43 6.56 -11.05 19.01
C LYS A 43 5.46 -11.97 19.54
N GLU A 44 5.09 -11.82 20.80
CA GLU A 44 3.96 -12.57 21.37
C GLU A 44 2.64 -12.14 20.76
N TRP A 45 2.50 -10.85 20.45
CA TRP A 45 1.31 -10.34 19.75
C TRP A 45 1.12 -11.01 18.40
N PHE A 46 2.17 -11.08 17.57
CA PHE A 46 2.12 -11.79 16.31
C PHE A 46 1.84 -13.29 16.50
N SER A 47 2.54 -13.94 17.43
CA SER A 47 2.33 -15.37 17.72
C SER A 47 0.90 -15.66 18.20
N TYR A 48 0.27 -14.73 18.91
CA TYR A 48 -1.11 -14.84 19.33
C TYR A 48 -2.05 -14.76 18.15
N LEU A 49 -1.85 -13.80 17.23
CA LEU A 49 -2.67 -13.70 16.02
C LEU A 49 -2.57 -14.95 15.14
N GLU A 50 -1.38 -15.54 15.03
CA GLU A 50 -1.18 -16.80 14.29
C GLU A 50 -1.93 -17.97 14.94
N LYS A 51 -1.91 -18.07 16.27
CA LYS A 51 -2.65 -19.11 17.01
C LYS A 51 -4.17 -18.99 16.91
N ASN A 52 -4.69 -17.81 16.59
CA ASN A 52 -6.13 -17.55 16.48
C ASN A 52 -6.60 -17.51 15.02
N ASP A 53 -5.79 -17.94 14.05
CA ASP A 53 -6.08 -17.88 12.61
C ASP A 53 -6.41 -16.45 12.10
N LYS A 54 -6.05 -15.42 12.86
CA LYS A 54 -6.24 -14.00 12.50
C LYS A 54 -5.09 -13.48 11.65
N LEU A 55 -3.93 -14.12 11.72
CA LEU A 55 -2.74 -13.80 10.94
C LEU A 55 -2.17 -15.07 10.33
N ALA A 56 -1.90 -15.04 9.02
CA ALA A 56 -1.23 -16.11 8.32
C ALA A 56 -0.35 -15.56 7.20
N GLN A 57 0.54 -16.40 6.65
CA GLN A 57 1.39 -16.02 5.52
C GLN A 57 0.57 -15.54 4.30
N ASP A 58 -0.59 -16.16 4.05
CA ASP A 58 -1.52 -15.80 2.98
C ASP A 58 -2.57 -14.77 3.42
N ASN A 59 -2.69 -14.50 4.72
CA ASN A 59 -3.72 -13.60 5.27
C ASN A 59 -3.09 -12.55 6.18
N LEU A 60 -2.69 -11.44 5.57
CA LEU A 60 -2.14 -10.25 6.22
C LEU A 60 -3.21 -9.14 6.40
N SER A 61 -4.43 -9.35 5.88
CA SER A 61 -5.47 -8.32 5.85
C SER A 61 -5.88 -7.82 7.23
N TYR A 62 -5.84 -8.70 8.23
CA TYR A 62 -6.14 -8.32 9.60
C TYR A 62 -5.09 -7.34 10.15
N ILE A 63 -3.80 -7.66 10.06
CA ILE A 63 -2.74 -6.77 10.57
C ILE A 63 -2.64 -5.46 9.79
N GLU A 64 -2.96 -5.47 8.49
CA GLU A 64 -3.08 -4.24 7.68
C GLU A 64 -4.14 -3.32 8.27
N HIS A 65 -5.32 -3.84 8.58
CA HIS A 65 -6.39 -3.06 9.20
C HIS A 65 -5.99 -2.51 10.57
N ILE A 66 -5.31 -3.32 11.38
CA ILE A 66 -4.82 -2.86 12.69
C ILE A 66 -3.80 -1.73 12.53
N PHE A 67 -2.83 -1.84 11.62
CA PHE A 67 -1.86 -0.76 11.39
C PHE A 67 -2.49 0.51 10.83
N GLU A 68 -3.57 0.39 10.06
CA GLU A 68 -4.37 1.53 9.61
C GLU A 68 -5.06 2.25 10.79
N ILE A 69 -5.70 1.49 11.70
CA ILE A 69 -6.34 2.03 12.91
C ILE A 69 -5.31 2.68 13.84
N SER A 70 -4.17 2.03 14.05
CA SER A 70 -3.08 2.54 14.88
C SER A 70 -2.31 3.70 14.24
N ARG A 71 -2.72 4.18 13.06
CA ARG A 71 -2.11 5.32 12.37
C ARG A 71 -0.60 5.17 12.15
N ARG A 72 -0.12 3.95 11.87
CA ARG A 72 1.30 3.65 11.57
C ARG A 72 1.48 3.32 10.08
N PRO A 73 1.53 4.34 9.20
CA PRO A 73 1.71 4.11 7.77
C PRO A 73 3.05 3.45 7.45
N ASP A 74 4.08 3.63 8.28
CA ASP A 74 5.40 3.01 8.10
C ASP A 74 5.33 1.48 8.19
N LEU A 75 4.58 0.96 9.17
CA LEU A 75 4.40 -0.49 9.35
C LEU A 75 3.49 -1.05 8.25
N LEU A 76 2.41 -0.33 7.94
CA LEU A 76 1.50 -0.70 6.86
C LEU A 76 2.21 -0.81 5.51
N THR A 77 3.10 0.15 5.20
CA THR A 77 3.88 0.16 3.96
C THR A 77 4.73 -1.08 3.83
N ARG A 78 5.43 -1.52 4.89
CA ARG A 78 6.22 -2.77 4.83
C ARG A 78 5.39 -4.02 4.58
N VAL A 79 4.21 -4.11 5.17
CA VAL A 79 3.30 -5.25 4.94
C VAL A 79 2.82 -5.25 3.48
N ILE A 80 2.43 -4.09 2.96
CA ILE A 80 1.99 -3.94 1.56
C ILE A 80 3.15 -4.22 0.60
N GLU A 81 4.36 -3.73 0.90
CA GLU A 81 5.56 -4.00 0.11
C GLU A 81 5.84 -5.50 0.07
N TYR A 82 5.81 -6.19 1.20
CA TYR A 82 5.97 -7.64 1.25
C TYR A 82 4.93 -8.37 0.39
N ARG A 83 3.65 -8.01 0.52
CA ARG A 83 2.57 -8.62 -0.27
C ARG A 83 2.79 -8.40 -1.77
N THR A 84 3.22 -7.20 -2.13
CA THR A 84 3.44 -6.80 -3.52
C THR A 84 4.72 -7.40 -4.10
N THR A 85 5.79 -7.53 -3.33
CA THR A 85 7.06 -8.11 -3.79
C THR A 85 6.95 -9.62 -3.91
N VAL A 86 6.33 -10.30 -2.95
CA VAL A 86 6.13 -11.76 -3.00
C VAL A 86 5.19 -12.17 -4.14
N LEU A 87 4.15 -11.37 -4.44
CA LEU A 87 3.27 -11.62 -5.58
C LEU A 87 3.92 -11.28 -6.94
N LYS A 88 4.81 -10.29 -7.00
CA LYS A 88 5.52 -9.93 -8.25
C LYS A 88 6.53 -10.97 -8.73
N ILE A 89 7.02 -11.86 -7.87
CA ILE A 89 8.00 -12.89 -8.27
C ILE A 89 7.32 -14.02 -9.09
N SER A 90 5.98 -14.02 -9.24
CA SER A 90 5.27 -14.91 -10.17
C SER A 90 4.91 -14.26 -11.52
N GLU A 91 5.16 -12.95 -11.71
CA GLU A 91 4.84 -12.21 -12.94
C GLU A 91 6.08 -11.48 -13.51
N ASP A 92 7.25 -12.14 -13.52
CA ASP A 92 8.42 -11.69 -14.33
C ASP A 92 8.38 -12.22 -15.77
N ASP A 93 7.17 -12.41 -16.31
CA ASP A 93 6.91 -12.29 -17.74
C ASP A 93 5.88 -11.15 -17.89
N GLU A 94 6.37 -9.95 -18.28
CA GLU A 94 5.62 -8.76 -18.71
C GLU A 94 5.16 -7.73 -17.65
N ILE A 95 6.08 -6.88 -17.18
CA ILE A 95 5.80 -5.43 -17.10
C ILE A 95 6.81 -4.64 -17.94
N ASP A 96 6.76 -4.89 -19.24
CA ASP A 96 7.30 -3.97 -20.24
C ASP A 96 6.44 -2.68 -20.25
N THR A 97 7.14 -1.56 -20.21
CA THR A 97 6.70 -0.21 -20.61
C THR A 97 5.42 0.37 -19.99
N LYS A 98 5.60 1.15 -18.90
CA LYS A 98 5.22 2.59 -18.84
C LYS A 98 5.41 3.17 -17.43
N LEU A 99 6.64 3.16 -16.91
CA LEU A 99 7.03 4.28 -16.04
C LEU A 99 7.30 5.47 -16.95
N THR A 100 6.32 6.36 -17.04
CA THR A 100 6.40 7.65 -17.70
C THR A 100 7.63 8.41 -17.21
N ARG A 101 8.71 8.31 -17.98
CA ARG A 101 9.75 9.32 -18.14
C ARG A 101 9.03 10.66 -18.32
N ILE A 102 8.98 11.47 -17.27
CA ILE A 102 8.65 12.89 -17.38
C ILE A 102 9.82 13.55 -18.10
N PRO A 103 9.70 14.03 -19.36
CA PRO A 103 10.65 15.00 -19.86
C PRO A 103 10.20 16.35 -19.32
N SER A 104 11.02 16.90 -18.44
CA SER A 104 11.00 18.31 -18.14
C SER A 104 11.08 19.13 -19.44
N ALA A 105 10.33 20.23 -19.47
CA ALA A 105 10.47 21.39 -20.35
C ALA A 105 9.79 21.41 -21.75
N LYS A 106 8.76 22.26 -21.79
CA LYS A 106 8.53 23.40 -22.72
C LYS A 106 8.16 23.18 -24.20
N LYS A 107 7.04 23.89 -24.50
CA LYS A 107 6.55 24.49 -25.76
C LYS A 107 5.67 23.61 -26.66
N TYR A 108 4.36 23.78 -26.50
CA TYR A 108 3.45 23.70 -27.65
C TYR A 108 3.25 25.09 -28.24
N LYS A 109 3.84 25.26 -29.43
CA LYS A 109 3.54 26.31 -30.39
C LYS A 109 2.20 25.95 -31.02
N GLY A 110 1.28 26.91 -31.06
CA GLY A 110 -0.11 26.69 -31.45
C GLY A 110 -0.27 26.12 -32.85
N ASN A 111 -1.26 25.25 -32.99
CA ASN A 111 -1.91 24.98 -34.27
C ASN A 111 -3.40 25.04 -34.01
N THR A 112 -3.97 26.16 -34.41
CA THR A 112 -5.40 26.49 -34.42
C THR A 112 -6.18 25.37 -35.10
N HIS A 113 -7.09 24.75 -34.35
CA HIS A 113 -8.12 23.88 -34.90
C HIS A 113 -9.09 24.75 -35.70
N THR A 114 -9.28 24.35 -36.96
CA THR A 114 -10.22 24.90 -37.94
C THR A 114 -11.61 25.04 -37.33
N VAL A 115 -12.04 26.28 -37.07
CA VAL A 115 -13.47 26.57 -36.89
C VAL A 115 -14.05 26.93 -38.25
N ASN A 116 -14.92 26.04 -38.69
CA ASN A 116 -15.75 26.17 -39.87
C ASN A 116 -16.72 27.34 -39.65
N SER A 117 -16.51 28.45 -40.35
CA SER A 117 -17.48 29.54 -40.44
C SER A 117 -17.70 29.90 -41.91
N VAL A 118 -18.86 29.47 -42.37
CA VAL A 118 -19.53 29.87 -43.60
C VAL A 118 -19.52 31.39 -43.75
N SER A 119 -19.14 31.92 -44.92
CA SER A 119 -19.91 32.96 -45.65
C SER A 119 -19.18 33.55 -46.87
N ARG A 120 -19.86 33.44 -48.03
CA ARG A 120 -19.97 34.41 -49.15
C ARG A 120 -18.68 34.96 -49.78
N ALA A 121 -18.33 34.58 -51.01
CA ALA A 121 -18.90 35.08 -52.29
C ALA A 121 -18.56 36.56 -52.62
N CYS A 122 -17.73 36.73 -53.65
CA CYS A 122 -17.60 37.81 -54.67
C CYS A 122 -16.17 37.68 -55.25
N ARG A 123 -15.90 37.02 -56.38
CA ARG A 123 -16.28 37.25 -57.79
C ARG A 123 -15.83 38.62 -58.35
N LEU A 124 -15.09 38.53 -59.47
CA LEU A 124 -14.61 39.56 -60.42
C LEU A 124 -13.40 40.39 -59.92
N GLY A 125 -12.30 40.53 -60.64
CA GLY A 125 -12.08 40.45 -62.09
C GLY A 125 -11.99 41.86 -62.65
N ILE A 126 -10.76 42.30 -62.96
CA ILE A 126 -10.30 43.22 -64.02
C ILE A 126 -8.77 43.07 -64.06
#